data_AF-A0A4R5L3K9-F1
#
_entry.id   AF-A0A4R5L3K9-F1
#
_cell.length_a   1.000
_cell.length_b   1.000
_cell.length_c   1.000
_cell.angle_alpha   90.00
_cell.angle_beta   90.00
_cell.angle_gamma   90.00
#
_symmetry.space_group_name_H-M   'P 1'
#
loop_
_entity.id
_entity.type
_entity.pdbx_description
1 polymer ?
#
loop_
_entity_poly.entity_id
_entity_poly.type
_entity_poly.pdbx_seq_one_letter_code
_entity_poly.pdbx_strand_id
1 'polypeptide(L)' 'MEIEILRRQGNSLRDIAVETGMAVNTVRKYLKSGPPQRKARQPVPGKLAPFKTYLQGRVEAAKP' A
#
# COMPACT_ATOMS: atom_id res chain seq x y z
N MET A 1 -12.60 -6.27 -10.14
CA MET A 1 -12.41 -4.81 -10.03
C MET A 1 -13.43 -4.13 -10.92
N GLU A 2 -14.13 -3.09 -10.48
CA GLU A 2 -15.14 -2.39 -11.30
C GLU A 2 -14.56 -1.91 -12.65
N ILE A 3 -13.36 -1.34 -12.63
CA ILE A 3 -12.59 -0.93 -13.82
C ILE A 3 -12.35 -2.07 -14.83
N GLU A 4 -12.06 -3.29 -14.36
CA GLU A 4 -11.82 -4.44 -15.24
C GLU A 4 -13.11 -4.94 -15.89
N ILE A 5 -14.22 -4.87 -15.16
CA ILE A 5 -15.55 -5.26 -15.66
C ILE A 5 -15.97 -4.28 -16.76
N LEU A 6 -15.90 -2.97 -16.50
CA LEU A 6 -16.20 -1.93 -17.49
C LEU A 6 -15.30 -2.05 -18.73
N ARG A 7 -14.02 -2.40 -18.54
CA ARG A 7 -13.11 -2.63 -19.66
C ARG A 7 -13.50 -3.85 -20.49
N ARG A 8 -13.98 -4.93 -19.87
CA ARG A 8 -14.46 -6.14 -20.57
C ARG A 8 -15.78 -5.89 -21.32
N GLN A 9 -16.60 -4.95 -20.85
CA GLN A 9 -17.83 -4.51 -21.52
C GLN A 9 -17.57 -3.62 -22.75
N GLY A 10 -16.32 -3.23 -23.00
CA GLY A 10 -15.92 -2.44 -24.18
C GLY A 10 -15.76 -0.95 -23.95
N ASN A 11 -15.93 -0.45 -22.71
CA ASN A 11 -15.82 0.97 -22.41
C ASN A 11 -14.39 1.50 -22.67
N SER A 12 -14.30 2.74 -23.18
CA SER A 12 -13.01 3.40 -23.36
C SER A 12 -12.42 3.81 -22.02
N LEU A 13 -11.11 4.10 -21.99
CA LEU A 13 -10.47 4.57 -20.75
C LEU A 13 -11.06 5.88 -20.22
N ARG A 14 -11.62 6.72 -21.12
CA ARG A 14 -12.26 7.99 -20.75
C ARG A 14 -13.64 7.76 -20.17
N ASP A 15 -14.42 6.84 -20.74
CA ASP A 15 -15.75 6.51 -20.24
C ASP A 15 -15.66 5.91 -18.84
N ILE A 16 -14.72 4.98 -18.65
CA ILE A 16 -14.41 4.40 -17.33
C ILE A 16 -13.99 5.49 -16.34
N ALA A 17 -13.18 6.46 -16.78
CA ALA A 17 -12.74 7.56 -15.92
C ALA A 17 -13.89 8.47 -15.47
N VAL A 18 -14.84 8.76 -16.37
CA VAL A 18 -16.05 9.53 -16.05
C VAL A 18 -16.95 8.76 -15.11
N GLU A 19 -17.19 7.48 -15.39
CA GLU A 19 -18.07 6.61 -14.60
C GLU A 19 -17.53 6.33 -13.20
N THR A 20 -16.22 6.09 -13.07
CA THR A 20 -15.57 5.81 -11.78
C THR A 20 -15.10 7.08 -11.04
N GLY A 21 -15.16 8.26 -11.67
CA GLY A 21 -14.61 9.50 -11.13
C GLY A 21 -13.07 9.51 -10.99
N MET A 22 -12.37 8.54 -11.58
CA MET A 22 -10.92 8.41 -11.48
C MET A 22 -10.22 9.04 -12.69
N ALA A 23 -9.05 9.63 -12.48
CA ALA A 23 -8.24 10.10 -13.60
C ALA A 23 -7.93 8.96 -14.60
N VAL A 24 -7.93 9.25 -15.90
CA VAL A 24 -7.64 8.30 -16.98
C VAL A 24 -6.30 7.57 -16.77
N ASN A 25 -5.32 8.27 -16.20
CA ASN A 25 -4.01 7.69 -15.87
C ASN A 25 -4.10 6.64 -14.77
N THR A 26 -4.99 6.82 -13.79
CA THR A 26 -5.23 5.86 -12.71
C THR A 26 -5.97 4.64 -13.25
N VAL A 27 -6.99 4.82 -14.08
CA VAL A 27 -7.68 3.72 -14.80
C VAL A 27 -6.67 2.91 -15.61
N ARG A 28 -5.83 3.57 -16.41
CA ARG A 28 -4.76 2.92 -17.19
C ARG A 28 -3.78 2.16 -16.29
N LYS A 29 -3.34 2.76 -15.18
CA LYS A 29 -2.44 2.12 -14.22
C LYS A 29 -3.10 0.89 -13.60
N TYR A 30 -4.37 0.97 -13.22
CA TYR A 30 -5.09 -0.11 -12.56
C TYR A 30 -5.33 -1.28 -13.52
N LEU A 31 -5.66 -1.02 -14.78
CA LEU A 31 -5.75 -2.06 -15.81
C LEU A 31 -4.41 -2.74 -16.11
N LYS A 32 -3.28 -2.02 -15.98
CA LYS A 32 -1.95 -2.56 -16.28
C LYS A 32 -1.34 -3.33 -15.11
N SER A 33 -1.40 -2.77 -13.91
CA SER A 33 -0.67 -3.26 -12.73
C SER A 33 -1.57 -3.67 -11.56
N GLY A 34 -2.89 -3.58 -11.73
CA GLY A 34 -3.83 -3.71 -10.63
C GLY A 34 -3.83 -2.49 -9.69
N PRO A 35 -4.66 -2.53 -8.63
CA PRO A 35 -4.68 -1.49 -7.61
C PRO A 35 -3.34 -1.48 -6.84
N PRO A 36 -2.94 -0.33 -6.28
CA PRO A 36 -1.80 -0.28 -5.38
C PRO A 36 -2.05 -1.18 -4.16
N GLN A 37 -1.23 -2.21 -3.99
CA GLN A 37 -1.23 -3.03 -2.79
C GLN A 37 -0.24 -2.45 -1.77
N ARG A 38 -0.68 -2.29 -0.52
CA ARG A 38 0.24 -1.95 0.58
C ARG A 38 1.21 -3.11 0.77
N LYS A 39 2.50 -2.86 0.53
CA LYS A 39 3.55 -3.81 0.87
C LYS A 39 3.92 -3.65 2.35
N ALA A 40 4.20 -4.76 3.02
CA ALA A 40 4.80 -4.72 4.35
C ALA A 40 6.10 -3.92 4.27
N ARG A 41 6.24 -2.93 5.14
CA ARG A 41 7.45 -2.12 5.19
C ARG A 41 8.56 -2.96 5.81
N GLN A 42 9.70 -3.07 5.13
CA GLN A 42 10.84 -3.75 5.73
C GLN A 42 11.27 -2.98 7.00
N PRO A 43 11.56 -3.67 8.11
CA PRO A 43 12.00 -3.03 9.32
C PRO A 43 13.36 -2.37 9.07
N VAL A 44 13.41 -1.05 9.17
CA VAL A 44 14.67 -0.30 9.12
C VAL A 44 15.20 -0.20 10.55
N PRO A 45 16.48 -0.54 10.81
CA PRO A 45 17.06 -0.37 12.14
C PRO A 45 17.08 1.11 12.50
N GLY A 46 16.29 1.48 13.51
CA GLY A 46 16.28 2.84 14.06
C GLY A 46 17.50 3.12 14.94
N LYS A 47 17.66 4.37 15.38
CA LYS A 47 18.77 4.82 16.26
C LYS A 47 18.92 3.97 17.53
N LEU A 48 17.83 3.42 18.04
CA LEU A 48 17.81 2.58 19.25
C LEU A 48 18.13 1.11 18.98
N ALA A 49 18.26 0.68 17.72
CA ALA A 49 18.54 -0.71 17.38
C ALA A 49 19.78 -1.28 18.07
N PRO A 50 20.92 -0.54 18.18
CA PRO A 50 22.10 -1.03 18.91
C PRO A 50 21.88 -1.16 20.41
N PHE A 51 20.91 -0.43 20.97
CA PHE A 51 20.70 -0.33 22.42
C PHE A 51 19.52 -1.18 22.92
N LYS A 52 18.84 -1.92 22.05
CA LYS A 52 17.63 -2.69 22.41
C LYS A 52 17.87 -3.64 23.58
N THR A 53 18.97 -4.40 23.55
CA THR A 53 19.32 -5.34 24.62
C THR A 53 19.48 -4.64 25.97
N TYR A 54 20.17 -3.50 25.98
CA TYR A 54 20.36 -2.70 27.18
C TYR A 54 19.02 -2.18 27.73
N LEU A 55 18.17 -1.64 26.86
CA LEU A 55 16.85 -1.10 27.25
C LEU A 55 15.93 -2.21 27.78
N GLN A 56 15.95 -3.39 27.16
CA GLN A 56 15.16 -4.54 27.63
C GLN A 56 15.61 -5.00 29.02
N GLY A 57 16.91 -5.13 29.26
CA GLY A 57 17.42 -5.50 30.58
C GLY A 57 17.06 -4.49 31.68
N ARG A 58 17.02 -3.20 31.34
CA ARG A 58 16.56 -2.14 32.26
C ARG A 58 15.08 -2.28 32.63
N VAL A 59 14.23 -2.62 31.67
CA VAL A 59 12.80 -2.86 31.92
C VAL A 59 12.60 -4.10 32.79
N GLU A 60 13.36 -5.17 32.55
CA GLU A 60 13.28 -6.39 33.35
C GLU A 60 13.72 -6.20 34.80
N ALA A 61 14.82 -5.49 35.02
CA ALA A 61 15.31 -5.18 36.36
C ALA A 61 14.35 -4.27 37.17
N ALA A 62 13.42 -3.59 36.49
CA ALA A 62 12.43 -2.71 37.11
C ALA A 62 11.05 -3.37 37.31
N LYS A 63 10.91 -4.67 37.01
CA LYS A 63 9.68 -5.42 37.33
C LYS A 63 9.55 -5.58 38.86
N PRO A 64 8.33 -5.45 39.42
CA PRO A 64 8.07 -5.57 40.86
C PRO A 64 8.30 -6.98 41.39
#